data_AF-A0A2I0T098-F1
#
_entry.id   AF-A0A2I0T098-F1
#
_cell.length_a   1.000
_cell.length_b   1.000
_cell.length_c   1.000
_cell.angle_alpha   90.00
_cell.angle_beta   90.00
_cell.angle_gamma   90.00
#
_symmetry.space_group_name_H-M   'P 1'
#
loop_
_entity.id
_entity.type
_entity.pdbx_description
1 polymer ?
#
loop_
_entity_poly.entity_id
_entity_poly.type
_entity_poly.pdbx_seq_one_letter_code
_entity_poly.pdbx_strand_id
1 'polypeptide(L)'
;MESPSLATVLPNSSVEDELEPGGTTNTSFLTKSTSIPPLRPILQKTALLGFCLFYVFFISIIIFPSLSSNIESVSKSSGNPWSTKYFAPLTSFLLYNFADWCGRQITAWIQAPGPKSKLLPTLVLLRTIFLPLFILSNYQPRAHIRTVVFDQDIYPVVFTVLLGLSNGYLGTLVMVYGPKIVPKELAEAAGVVMTFYVVLGLAVGSGCSVLIVHLV
;
A
#
# COMPACT_ATOMS: atom_id res chain seq x y z
N MET A 1 24.41 -95.93 0.75
CA MET A 1 23.64 -94.90 1.46
C MET A 1 23.79 -93.63 0.65
N GLU A 2 22.70 -93.28 -0.03
CA GLU A 2 22.32 -91.97 -0.56
C GLU A 2 23.22 -91.24 -1.59
N SER A 3 22.56 -91.04 -2.73
CA SER A 3 22.86 -90.26 -3.93
C SER A 3 21.64 -89.31 -4.10
N PRO A 4 21.60 -88.35 -5.03
CA PRO A 4 22.56 -87.29 -5.33
C PRO A 4 21.86 -85.92 -5.50
N SER A 5 22.65 -84.91 -5.89
CA SER A 5 22.27 -83.53 -6.20
C SER A 5 21.61 -83.31 -7.57
N LEU A 6 20.73 -82.30 -7.62
CA LEU A 6 20.45 -81.32 -8.70
C LEU A 6 19.79 -81.79 -10.02
N ALA A 7 18.56 -81.32 -10.26
CA ALA A 7 18.03 -81.01 -11.60
C ALA A 7 16.85 -80.03 -11.53
N THR A 8 16.68 -79.30 -12.63
CA THR A 8 16.05 -77.99 -12.82
C THR A 8 14.59 -78.07 -13.33
N VAL A 9 13.85 -76.95 -13.20
CA VAL A 9 12.72 -76.45 -14.03
C VAL A 9 11.26 -76.72 -13.58
N LEU A 10 10.51 -75.61 -13.40
CA LEU A 10 9.05 -75.35 -13.24
C LEU A 10 8.17 -75.88 -14.43
N PRO A 11 6.80 -75.73 -14.52
CA PRO A 11 5.89 -74.85 -13.76
C PRO A 11 4.48 -75.41 -13.36
N ASN A 12 3.77 -74.57 -12.57
CA ASN A 12 2.32 -74.37 -12.48
C ASN A 12 1.36 -75.53 -12.16
N SER A 13 0.68 -75.44 -11.01
CA SER A 13 -0.73 -74.99 -10.90
C SER A 13 -1.28 -75.24 -9.48
N SER A 14 -2.02 -74.25 -8.94
CA SER A 14 -3.08 -74.34 -7.91
C SER A 14 -2.77 -75.15 -6.62
N VAL A 15 -2.82 -74.58 -5.41
CA VAL A 15 -4.05 -74.29 -4.65
C VAL A 15 -3.63 -73.63 -3.32
N GLU A 16 -4.39 -72.59 -2.92
CA GLU A 16 -4.71 -72.06 -1.57
C GLU A 16 -3.65 -72.07 -0.45
N ASP A 17 -3.35 -70.88 0.09
CA ASP A 17 -3.56 -70.66 1.52
C ASP A 17 -3.72 -69.16 1.85
N GLU A 18 -4.59 -68.92 2.83
CA GLU A 18 -5.12 -67.63 3.27
C GLU A 18 -4.14 -66.76 4.10
N LEU A 19 -4.59 -65.51 4.31
CA LEU A 19 -4.37 -64.59 5.44
C LEU A 19 -3.35 -63.42 5.31
N GLU A 20 -3.93 -62.23 5.09
CA GLU A 20 -3.57 -60.89 5.58
C GLU A 20 -2.23 -60.23 5.18
N PRO A 21 -2.23 -59.15 4.35
CA PRO A 21 -1.13 -58.21 4.30
C PRO A 21 -1.38 -57.02 5.25
N GLY A 22 -0.75 -57.09 6.43
CA GLY A 22 -0.42 -55.90 7.20
C GLY A 22 0.61 -55.07 6.45
N GLY A 23 0.27 -53.81 6.13
CA GLY A 23 1.22 -52.87 5.53
C GLY A 23 0.59 -51.81 4.64
N THR A 24 -0.50 -51.18 5.08
CA THR A 24 -0.98 -49.96 4.41
C THR A 24 -0.03 -48.82 4.77
N THR A 25 0.84 -48.46 3.82
CA THR A 25 1.54 -47.19 3.76
C THR A 25 0.48 -46.09 3.77
N ASN A 26 0.10 -45.65 4.97
CA ASN A 26 -0.79 -44.51 5.14
C ASN A 26 -0.02 -43.28 4.69
N THR A 27 -0.21 -42.94 3.43
CA THR A 27 0.09 -41.64 2.87
C THR A 27 -0.68 -40.62 3.68
N SER A 28 -0.05 -40.12 4.75
CA SER A 28 -0.43 -38.90 5.44
C SER A 28 -0.13 -37.75 4.48
N PHE A 29 -0.91 -37.68 3.39
CA PHE A 29 -1.16 -36.43 2.70
C PHE A 29 -1.78 -35.52 3.73
N LEU A 30 -0.91 -34.71 4.31
CA LEU A 30 -1.18 -33.57 5.16
C LEU A 30 -2.50 -32.95 4.70
N THR A 31 -3.59 -33.25 5.41
CA THR A 31 -4.82 -32.49 5.34
C THR A 31 -4.44 -31.11 5.84
N LYS A 32 -3.96 -30.28 4.91
CA LYS A 32 -3.83 -28.84 5.10
C LYS A 32 -5.26 -28.36 5.27
N SER A 33 -5.74 -28.44 6.50
CA SER A 33 -6.99 -27.84 6.92
C SER A 33 -6.89 -26.39 6.45
N THR A 34 -7.70 -26.03 5.46
CA THR A 34 -7.93 -24.64 5.08
C THR A 34 -8.70 -23.99 6.22
N SER A 35 -8.06 -23.88 7.38
CA SER A 35 -8.56 -23.08 8.48
C SER A 35 -8.47 -21.66 8.00
N ILE A 36 -9.62 -21.03 7.76
CA ILE A 36 -9.71 -19.61 7.40
C ILE A 36 -8.77 -18.86 8.36
N PRO A 37 -7.73 -18.18 7.85
CA PRO A 37 -6.77 -17.52 8.71
C PRO A 37 -7.54 -16.56 9.63
N PRO A 38 -7.31 -16.57 10.94
CA PRO A 38 -8.09 -15.77 11.86
C PRO A 38 -7.85 -14.28 11.58
N LEU A 39 -8.76 -13.65 10.83
CA LEU A 39 -8.60 -12.28 10.33
C LEU A 39 -8.65 -11.23 11.44
N ARG A 40 -9.42 -11.49 12.49
CA ARG A 40 -9.59 -10.56 13.62
C ARG A 40 -8.27 -10.26 14.36
N PRO A 41 -7.45 -11.25 14.77
CA PRO A 41 -6.16 -10.96 15.39
C PRO A 41 -5.17 -10.33 14.41
N ILE A 42 -5.21 -10.68 13.12
CA ILE A 42 -4.38 -10.02 12.09
C ILE A 42 -4.73 -8.53 12.02
N LEU A 43 -6.03 -8.22 11.94
CA LEU A 43 -6.53 -6.85 11.85
C LEU A 43 -6.20 -6.05 13.10
N GLN A 44 -6.28 -6.62 14.30
CA GLN A 44 -5.86 -5.94 15.53
C GLN A 44 -4.36 -5.67 15.57
N LYS A 45 -3.53 -6.60 15.09
CA LYS A 45 -2.07 -6.44 15.04
C LYS A 45 -1.65 -5.42 13.98
N THR A 46 -2.32 -5.39 12.83
CA THR A 46 -2.02 -4.47 11.74
C THR A 46 -2.78 -3.16 11.82
N ALA A 47 -3.77 -3.00 12.71
CA ALA A 47 -4.65 -1.83 12.79
C ALA A 47 -3.91 -0.51 12.81
N LEU A 48 -2.83 -0.39 13.59
CA LEU A 48 -2.05 0.85 13.67
C LEU A 48 -1.38 1.18 12.33
N LEU A 49 -0.73 0.19 11.71
CA LEU A 49 -0.09 0.35 10.40
C LEU A 49 -1.14 0.60 9.31
N GLY A 50 -2.25 -0.14 9.34
CA GLY A 50 -3.38 0.02 8.43
C GLY A 50 -4.01 1.41 8.54
N PHE A 51 -4.20 1.93 9.76
CA PHE A 51 -4.68 3.29 9.99
C PHE A 51 -3.70 4.33 9.45
N CYS A 52 -2.40 4.17 9.69
CA CYS A 52 -1.38 5.03 9.10
C CYS A 52 -1.44 5.02 7.57
N LEU A 53 -1.60 3.84 6.96
CA LEU A 53 -1.69 3.69 5.51
C LEU A 53 -2.96 4.36 4.95
N PHE A 54 -4.09 4.07 5.57
CA PHE A 54 -5.38 4.70 5.27
C PHE A 54 -5.25 6.23 5.29
N TYR A 55 -4.65 6.78 6.34
CA TYR A 55 -4.53 8.23 6.52
C TYR A 55 -3.60 8.90 5.51
N VAL A 56 -2.49 8.23 5.15
CA VAL A 56 -1.58 8.72 4.09
C VAL A 56 -2.33 8.88 2.78
N PHE A 57 -3.03 7.83 2.33
CA PHE A 57 -3.78 7.86 1.08
C PHE A 57 -5.01 8.78 1.15
N PHE A 58 -5.67 8.85 2.29
CA PHE A 58 -6.79 9.75 2.54
C PHE A 58 -6.41 11.22 2.30
N ILE A 59 -5.36 11.72 2.97
CA ILE A 59 -4.88 13.09 2.79
C ILE A 59 -4.39 13.34 1.36
N SER A 60 -3.66 12.37 0.78
CA SER A 60 -3.14 12.49 -0.58
C SER A 60 -4.26 12.62 -1.61
N ILE A 61 -5.35 11.84 -1.50
CA ILE A 61 -6.49 11.92 -2.44
C ILE A 61 -7.33 13.16 -2.23
N ILE A 62 -7.41 13.67 -1.00
CA ILE A 62 -8.06 14.96 -0.77
C ILE A 62 -7.32 16.03 -1.58
N ILE A 63 -6.00 16.10 -1.46
CA ILE A 63 -5.20 17.15 -2.07
C ILE A 63 -5.04 16.95 -3.58
N PHE A 64 -4.71 15.74 -4.03
CA PHE A 64 -4.48 15.39 -5.42
C PHE A 64 -5.54 14.42 -5.95
N PRO A 65 -6.22 14.70 -7.07
CA PRO A 65 -6.00 15.83 -7.97
C PRO A 65 -6.75 17.11 -7.56
N SER A 66 -7.83 17.02 -6.79
CA SER A 66 -8.86 18.08 -6.74
C SER A 66 -8.40 19.43 -6.20
N LEU A 67 -7.62 19.49 -5.11
CA LEU A 67 -7.07 20.78 -4.65
C LEU A 67 -5.94 21.23 -5.57
N SER A 68 -5.05 20.30 -5.93
CA SER A 68 -3.85 20.59 -6.72
C SER A 68 -4.15 21.09 -8.14
N SER A 69 -5.29 20.70 -8.73
CA SER A 69 -5.70 21.17 -10.06
C SER A 69 -6.27 22.58 -10.06
N ASN A 70 -6.67 23.10 -8.90
CA ASN A 70 -7.22 24.46 -8.72
C ASN A 70 -6.15 25.47 -8.29
N ILE A 71 -4.89 25.06 -8.17
CA ILE A 71 -3.77 25.97 -7.89
C ILE A 71 -3.37 26.64 -9.20
N GLU A 72 -3.47 27.97 -9.25
CA GLU A 72 -3.03 28.75 -10.40
C GLU A 72 -1.74 29.53 -10.10
N SER A 73 -0.93 29.73 -11.14
CA SER A 73 0.29 30.54 -11.05
C SER A 73 -0.06 32.02 -10.82
N VAL A 74 0.63 32.63 -9.85
CA VAL A 74 0.60 34.06 -9.52
C VAL A 74 1.04 34.91 -10.72
N SER A 75 1.89 34.36 -11.60
CA SER A 75 2.34 34.97 -12.87
C SER A 75 1.30 34.91 -14.00
N LYS A 76 -0.01 35.05 -13.71
CA LYS A 76 -1.04 35.24 -14.74
C LYS A 76 -0.86 36.55 -15.54
N SER A 77 -0.07 37.49 -15.02
CA SER A 77 0.15 38.82 -15.61
C SER A 77 0.91 38.82 -16.95
N SER A 78 1.58 37.73 -17.33
CA SER A 78 2.41 37.72 -18.55
C SER A 78 1.71 37.16 -19.81
N GLY A 79 0.45 36.73 -19.72
CA GLY A 79 -0.32 36.24 -20.89
C GLY A 79 0.24 34.98 -21.56
N ASN A 80 1.22 34.30 -20.94
CA ASN A 80 1.84 33.12 -21.51
C ASN A 80 0.95 31.87 -21.27
N PRO A 81 0.54 31.13 -22.32
CA PRO A 81 -0.21 29.88 -22.19
C PRO A 81 0.49 28.83 -21.29
N TRP A 82 1.82 28.87 -21.20
CA TRP A 82 2.62 27.97 -20.36
C TRP A 82 2.33 28.12 -18.87
N SER A 83 2.22 29.36 -18.36
CA SER A 83 1.97 29.62 -16.94
C SER A 83 0.52 29.36 -16.55
N THR A 84 -0.41 29.50 -17.50
CA THR A 84 -1.85 29.47 -17.21
C THR A 84 -2.48 28.10 -17.45
N LYS A 85 -2.07 27.37 -18.50
CA LYS A 85 -2.71 26.11 -18.91
C LYS A 85 -1.88 24.87 -18.58
N TYR A 86 -0.55 25.00 -18.62
CA TYR A 86 0.35 23.86 -18.44
C TYR A 86 0.96 23.79 -17.04
N PHE A 87 1.09 24.92 -16.33
CA PHE A 87 1.71 24.96 -15.02
C PHE A 87 1.02 24.06 -13.99
N ALA A 88 -0.31 24.16 -13.84
CA ALA A 88 -1.06 23.34 -12.88
C ALA A 88 -0.97 21.83 -13.20
N PRO A 89 -1.26 21.34 -14.42
CA PRO A 89 -1.14 19.92 -14.71
C PRO A 89 0.32 19.42 -14.64
N LEU A 90 1.30 20.21 -15.08
CA LEU A 90 2.71 19.79 -15.04
C LEU A 90 3.23 19.74 -13.58
N THR A 91 2.94 20.75 -12.78
CA THR A 91 3.42 20.81 -11.39
C THR A 91 2.63 19.86 -10.49
N SER A 92 1.33 19.76 -10.68
CA SER A 92 0.48 18.92 -9.82
C SER A 92 0.54 17.46 -10.22
N PHE A 93 0.57 17.10 -11.50
CA PHE A 93 0.60 15.69 -11.92
C PHE A 93 2.02 15.18 -12.13
N LEU A 94 2.84 15.82 -12.98
CA LEU A 94 4.17 15.28 -13.29
C LEU A 94 5.06 15.30 -12.06
N LEU A 95 5.13 16.44 -11.36
CA LEU A 95 5.98 16.59 -10.18
C LEU A 95 5.51 15.71 -9.02
N TYR A 96 4.20 15.65 -8.72
CA TYR A 96 3.68 14.76 -7.69
C TYR A 96 3.99 13.29 -7.98
N ASN A 97 3.72 12.83 -9.20
CA ASN A 97 3.99 11.45 -9.57
C ASN A 97 5.49 11.17 -9.54
N PHE A 98 6.33 12.01 -10.12
CA PHE A 98 7.78 11.84 -10.09
C PHE A 98 8.32 11.79 -8.65
N ALA A 99 7.83 12.68 -7.78
CA ALA A 99 8.14 12.69 -6.37
C ALA A 99 7.67 11.41 -5.65
N ASP A 100 6.45 10.94 -5.90
CA ASP A 100 5.93 9.68 -5.36
C ASP A 100 6.83 8.52 -5.76
N TRP A 101 7.14 8.39 -7.04
CA TRP A 101 8.07 7.39 -7.56
C TRP A 101 9.44 7.45 -6.86
N CYS A 102 10.04 8.63 -6.73
CA CYS A 102 11.30 8.80 -6.00
C CYS A 102 11.16 8.35 -4.53
N GLY A 103 10.06 8.71 -3.86
CA GLY A 103 9.77 8.29 -2.49
C GLY A 103 9.73 6.78 -2.34
N ARG A 104 9.07 6.07 -3.26
CA ARG A 104 9.04 4.60 -3.29
C ARG A 104 10.43 4.02 -3.52
N GLN A 105 11.19 4.58 -4.45
CA GLN A 105 12.55 4.13 -4.70
C GLN A 105 13.44 4.31 -3.47
N ILE A 106 13.35 5.44 -2.77
CA ILE A 106 14.12 5.67 -1.54
C ILE A 106 13.80 4.61 -0.48
N THR A 107 12.55 4.13 -0.36
CA THR A 107 12.21 3.06 0.61
C THR A 107 12.91 1.73 0.33
N ALA A 108 13.32 1.47 -0.90
CA ALA A 108 14.07 0.26 -1.23
C ALA A 108 15.49 0.30 -0.61
N TRP A 109 16.06 1.49 -0.46
CA TRP A 109 17.42 1.70 0.07
C TRP A 109 17.40 2.03 1.57
N ILE A 110 16.42 2.81 2.02
CA ILE A 110 16.31 3.31 3.38
C ILE A 110 14.93 2.92 3.94
N GLN A 111 14.91 1.94 4.84
CA GLN A 111 13.71 1.52 5.57
C GLN A 111 13.71 2.10 6.99
N ALA A 112 13.53 3.41 7.10
CA ALA A 112 13.42 4.13 8.38
C ALA A 112 12.22 5.09 8.35
N PRO A 113 11.41 5.24 9.40
CA PRO A 113 11.54 4.70 10.75
C PRO A 113 11.00 3.27 10.88
N GLY A 114 11.57 2.48 11.80
CA GLY A 114 11.18 1.08 11.99
C GLY A 114 9.70 0.88 12.38
N PRO A 115 9.15 -0.35 12.20
CA PRO A 115 7.70 -0.64 12.28
C PRO A 115 7.06 -0.40 13.66
N LYS A 116 7.86 -0.37 14.73
CA LYS A 116 7.40 -0.13 16.11
C LYS A 116 7.61 1.32 16.58
N SER A 117 8.21 2.17 15.75
CA SER A 117 8.53 3.53 16.14
C SER A 117 7.31 4.42 16.07
N LYS A 118 7.11 5.27 17.09
CA LYS A 118 6.06 6.30 17.10
C LYS A 118 6.31 7.41 16.07
N LEU A 119 7.47 7.42 15.43
CA LEU A 119 7.77 8.35 14.34
C LEU A 119 6.86 8.16 13.13
N LEU A 120 6.47 6.92 12.82
CA LEU A 120 5.61 6.63 11.67
C LEU A 120 4.24 7.32 11.80
N PRO A 121 3.43 7.08 12.86
CA PRO A 121 2.16 7.78 13.02
C PRO A 121 2.34 9.31 13.16
N THR A 122 3.44 9.76 13.76
CA THR A 122 3.74 11.21 13.87
C THR A 122 3.94 11.85 12.50
N LEU A 123 4.73 11.23 11.62
CA LEU A 123 4.94 11.72 10.25
C LEU A 123 3.66 11.67 9.42
N VAL A 124 2.83 10.64 9.63
CA VAL A 124 1.51 10.54 8.98
C VAL A 124 0.58 11.67 9.41
N LEU A 125 0.52 11.96 10.71
CA LEU A 125 -0.27 13.08 11.24
C LEU A 125 0.28 14.43 10.80
N LEU A 126 1.60 14.57 10.68
CA LEU A 126 2.24 15.79 10.15
C LEU A 126 1.75 16.13 8.74
N ARG A 127 1.32 15.14 7.95
CA ARG A 127 0.74 15.38 6.61
C ARG A 127 -0.50 16.26 6.64
N THR A 128 -1.23 16.32 7.75
CA THR A 128 -2.39 17.21 7.89
C THR A 128 -2.04 18.66 7.67
N ILE A 129 -0.81 19.08 7.96
CA ILE A 129 -0.34 20.45 7.77
C ILE A 129 -0.28 20.82 6.29
N PHE A 130 -0.08 19.85 5.39
CA PHE A 130 -0.14 20.12 3.95
C PHE A 130 -1.52 20.61 3.53
N LEU A 131 -2.60 20.12 4.14
CA LEU A 131 -3.97 20.50 3.76
C LEU A 131 -4.24 22.02 3.93
N PRO A 132 -4.07 22.66 5.10
CA PRO A 132 -4.20 24.10 5.24
C PRO A 132 -3.11 24.85 4.45
N LEU A 133 -1.89 24.32 4.32
CA LEU A 133 -0.86 24.95 3.48
C LEU A 133 -1.30 25.06 2.02
N PHE A 134 -1.94 24.02 1.46
CA PHE A 134 -2.47 24.02 0.11
C PHE A 134 -3.67 24.97 -0.07
N ILE A 135 -4.56 25.04 0.93
CA ILE A 135 -5.70 25.99 0.92
C ILE A 135 -5.24 27.45 1.06
N LEU A 136 -4.20 27.70 1.86
CA LEU A 136 -3.61 29.04 2.06
C LEU A 136 -2.71 29.48 0.89
N SER A 137 -2.19 28.52 0.12
CA SER A 137 -1.51 28.76 -1.16
C SER A 137 -2.49 29.33 -2.21
N ASN A 138 -2.00 29.82 -3.35
CA ASN A 138 -2.79 30.55 -4.35
C ASN A 138 -3.84 29.68 -5.08
N TYR A 139 -4.88 29.27 -4.36
CA TYR A 139 -6.07 28.57 -4.85
C TYR A 139 -7.01 29.57 -5.55
N GLN A 140 -7.40 29.30 -6.79
CA GLN A 140 -8.44 30.05 -7.52
C GLN A 140 -9.49 29.07 -8.11
N PRO A 141 -10.79 29.41 -8.11
CA PRO A 141 -11.39 30.69 -7.70
C PRO A 141 -11.74 30.71 -6.20
N ARG A 142 -11.38 31.79 -5.49
CA ARG A 142 -11.68 31.99 -4.06
C ARG A 142 -13.06 32.61 -3.87
N ALA A 143 -14.03 31.85 -3.39
CA ALA A 143 -15.34 32.40 -3.01
C ALA A 143 -15.33 33.03 -1.60
N HIS A 144 -14.60 32.44 -0.64
CA HIS A 144 -14.68 32.87 0.78
C HIS A 144 -13.34 33.26 1.47
N ILE A 145 -12.18 32.77 1.04
CA ILE A 145 -10.91 32.97 1.78
C ILE A 145 -9.99 33.95 1.03
N ARG A 146 -9.82 35.19 1.52
CA ARG A 146 -9.09 36.27 0.83
C ARG A 146 -7.58 36.38 1.14
N THR A 147 -7.08 35.67 2.15
CA THR A 147 -5.68 35.80 2.58
C THR A 147 -4.76 34.92 1.74
N VAL A 148 -3.90 35.52 0.92
CA VAL A 148 -2.77 34.88 0.24
C VAL A 148 -1.54 35.15 1.09
N VAL A 149 -1.03 34.13 1.77
CA VAL A 149 0.19 34.25 2.60
C VAL A 149 1.45 33.99 1.77
N PHE A 150 1.31 33.26 0.67
CA PHE A 150 2.42 32.80 -0.17
C PHE A 150 2.24 33.28 -1.60
N ASP A 151 2.79 34.45 -1.91
CA ASP A 151 2.67 35.15 -3.21
C ASP A 151 3.71 34.67 -4.26
N GLN A 152 4.26 33.47 -4.07
CA GLN A 152 5.29 32.89 -4.96
C GLN A 152 4.88 31.50 -5.41
N ASP A 153 4.99 31.25 -6.72
CA ASP A 153 4.68 29.97 -7.36
C ASP A 153 5.55 28.80 -6.86
N ILE A 154 6.66 29.10 -6.18
CA ILE A 154 7.59 28.09 -5.65
C ILE A 154 7.01 27.31 -4.46
N TYR A 155 6.13 27.91 -3.66
CA TYR A 155 5.55 27.27 -2.49
C TYR A 155 4.65 26.06 -2.83
N PRO A 156 3.63 26.19 -3.71
CA PRO A 156 2.80 25.04 -4.09
C PRO A 156 3.60 23.94 -4.81
N VAL A 157 4.64 24.30 -5.57
CA VAL A 157 5.57 23.35 -6.21
C VAL A 157 6.28 22.52 -5.14
N VAL A 158 6.90 23.17 -4.15
CA VAL A 158 7.63 22.51 -3.06
C VAL A 158 6.71 21.64 -2.22
N PHE A 159 5.51 22.12 -1.87
CA PHE A 159 4.53 21.33 -1.12
C PHE A 159 4.06 20.10 -1.90
N THR A 160 3.88 20.21 -3.22
CA THR A 160 3.49 19.08 -4.07
C THR A 160 4.58 18.01 -4.12
N VAL A 161 5.84 18.42 -4.27
CA VAL A 161 6.99 17.50 -4.24
C VAL A 161 7.11 16.82 -2.88
N LEU A 162 6.99 17.58 -1.77
CA LEU A 162 7.04 17.02 -0.43
C LEU A 162 5.88 16.06 -0.17
N LEU A 163 4.67 16.40 -0.61
CA LEU A 163 3.48 15.55 -0.48
C LEU A 163 3.65 14.23 -1.23
N GLY A 164 4.14 14.29 -2.48
CA GLY A 164 4.42 13.13 -3.31
C GLY A 164 5.51 12.24 -2.72
N LEU A 165 6.68 12.80 -2.41
CA LEU A 165 7.79 12.08 -1.79
C LEU A 165 7.35 11.35 -0.52
N SER A 166 6.66 12.05 0.37
CA SER A 166 6.18 11.47 1.61
C SER A 166 5.06 10.45 1.39
N ASN A 167 4.22 10.59 0.36
CA ASN A 167 3.20 9.59 0.02
C ASN A 167 3.86 8.28 -0.42
N GLY A 168 4.79 8.36 -1.37
CA GLY A 168 5.50 7.22 -1.91
C GLY A 168 6.36 6.53 -0.84
N TYR A 169 7.03 7.34 -0.01
CA TYR A 169 7.89 6.84 1.05
C TYR A 169 7.09 6.16 2.18
N LEU A 170 6.18 6.89 2.83
CA LEU A 170 5.43 6.33 3.96
C LEU A 170 4.47 5.21 3.51
N GLY A 171 3.82 5.38 2.36
CA GLY A 171 2.89 4.38 1.83
C GLY A 171 3.58 3.05 1.55
N THR A 172 4.73 3.08 0.88
CA THR A 172 5.49 1.85 0.58
C THR A 172 6.09 1.24 1.85
N LEU A 173 6.64 2.07 2.74
CA LEU A 173 7.24 1.61 3.99
C LEU A 173 6.24 0.83 4.85
N VAL A 174 5.02 1.38 5.01
CA VAL A 174 3.95 0.75 5.78
C VAL A 174 3.43 -0.53 5.11
N MET A 175 3.28 -0.51 3.77
CA MET A 175 2.88 -1.70 3.01
C MET A 175 3.89 -2.84 3.14
N VAL A 176 5.19 -2.52 3.13
CA VAL A 176 6.27 -3.49 3.35
C VAL A 176 6.29 -4.01 4.79
N TYR A 177 5.97 -3.16 5.77
CA TYR A 177 5.94 -3.57 7.18
C TYR A 177 4.69 -4.36 7.59
N GLY A 178 3.55 -4.16 6.92
CA GLY A 178 2.28 -4.82 7.27
C GLY A 178 2.38 -6.35 7.34
N PRO A 179 2.87 -7.03 6.29
CA PRO A 179 3.08 -8.48 6.32
C PRO A 179 4.24 -8.93 7.23
N LYS A 180 5.20 -8.05 7.55
CA LYS A 180 6.37 -8.38 8.41
C LYS A 180 6.05 -8.44 9.90
N ILE A 181 4.97 -7.80 10.35
CA ILE A 181 4.56 -7.80 11.76
C ILE A 181 3.68 -8.99 12.15
N VAL A 182 3.31 -9.84 11.18
CA VAL A 182 2.52 -11.05 11.40
C VAL A 182 3.34 -12.32 11.10
N PRO A 183 2.94 -13.49 11.61
CA PRO A 183 3.56 -14.77 11.24
C PRO A 183 3.52 -15.00 9.73
N LYS A 184 4.51 -15.70 9.18
CA LYS A 184 4.61 -15.96 7.73
C LYS A 184 3.38 -16.66 7.16
N GLU A 185 2.73 -17.54 7.94
CA GLU A 185 1.48 -18.21 7.54
C GLU A 185 0.32 -17.23 7.29
N LEU A 186 0.34 -16.05 7.94
CA LEU A 186 -0.70 -15.04 7.88
C LEU A 186 -0.28 -13.79 7.07
N ALA A 187 0.93 -13.77 6.54
CA ALA A 187 1.51 -12.64 5.82
C ALA A 187 0.72 -12.28 4.56
N GLU A 188 0.25 -13.29 3.82
CA GLU A 188 -0.59 -13.11 2.64
C GLU A 188 -1.91 -12.41 2.98
N ALA A 189 -2.62 -12.91 4.01
CA ALA A 189 -3.85 -12.31 4.49
C ALA A 189 -3.63 -10.88 5.03
N ALA A 190 -2.51 -10.63 5.71
CA ALA A 190 -2.15 -9.28 6.16
C ALA A 190 -1.92 -8.33 4.98
N GLY A 191 -1.26 -8.77 3.91
CA GLY A 191 -1.10 -7.99 2.69
C GLY A 191 -2.45 -7.57 2.08
N VAL A 192 -3.41 -8.50 2.02
CA VAL A 192 -4.79 -8.21 1.57
C VAL A 192 -5.47 -7.17 2.46
N VAL A 193 -5.36 -7.31 3.78
CA VAL A 193 -5.91 -6.34 4.74
C VAL A 193 -5.27 -4.95 4.58
N MET A 194 -3.96 -4.88 4.32
CA MET A 194 -3.28 -3.60 4.07
C MET A 194 -3.79 -2.94 2.78
N THR A 195 -3.96 -3.70 1.70
CA THR A 195 -4.56 -3.19 0.45
C THR A 195 -5.99 -2.71 0.67
N PHE A 196 -6.78 -3.39 1.51
CA PHE A 196 -8.12 -2.93 1.88
C PHE A 196 -8.08 -1.53 2.53
N TYR A 197 -7.15 -1.28 3.45
CA TYR A 197 -6.98 0.06 4.05
C TYR A 197 -6.58 1.13 3.03
N VAL A 198 -5.77 0.78 2.02
CA VAL A 198 -5.45 1.69 0.91
C VAL A 198 -6.74 2.07 0.18
N VAL A 199 -7.49 1.07 -0.30
CA VAL A 199 -8.73 1.29 -1.07
C VAL A 199 -9.75 2.10 -0.26
N LEU A 200 -9.88 1.80 1.03
CA LEU A 200 -10.73 2.57 1.94
C LEU A 200 -10.28 4.04 2.04
N GLY A 201 -8.97 4.30 2.14
CA GLY A 201 -8.41 5.65 2.17
C GLY A 201 -8.68 6.42 0.88
N LEU A 202 -8.54 5.74 -0.26
CA LEU A 202 -8.86 6.31 -1.57
C LEU A 202 -10.35 6.67 -1.69
N ALA A 203 -11.24 5.76 -1.28
CA ALA A 203 -12.68 5.94 -1.37
C ALA A 203 -13.18 7.09 -0.48
N VAL A 204 -12.80 7.07 0.81
CA VAL A 204 -13.19 8.10 1.77
C VAL A 204 -12.54 9.45 1.43
N GLY A 205 -11.29 9.42 0.97
CA GLY A 205 -10.56 10.62 0.53
C GLY A 205 -11.22 11.29 -0.66
N SER A 206 -11.67 10.51 -1.64
CA SER A 206 -12.38 11.02 -2.82
C SER A 206 -13.68 11.71 -2.45
N GLY A 207 -14.49 11.10 -1.58
CA GLY A 207 -15.73 11.71 -1.07
C GLY A 207 -15.47 13.02 -0.31
N CYS A 208 -14.46 13.04 0.57
CA CYS A 208 -14.09 14.25 1.32
C CYS A 208 -13.50 15.36 0.43
N SER A 209 -12.75 14.98 -0.61
CA SER A 209 -12.15 15.92 -1.57
C SER A 209 -13.22 16.78 -2.25
N VAL A 210 -14.30 16.14 -2.72
CA VAL A 210 -15.44 16.83 -3.35
C VAL A 210 -16.09 17.80 -2.36
N LEU A 211 -16.32 17.38 -1.11
CA LEU A 211 -16.89 18.26 -0.08
C LEU A 211 -16.01 19.48 0.21
N ILE A 212 -14.69 19.31 0.28
CA ILE A 212 -13.76 20.41 0.52
C ILE A 212 -13.75 21.39 -0.65
N VAL A 213 -13.70 20.90 -1.88
CA VAL A 213 -13.74 21.74 -3.08
C VAL A 213 -15.06 22.52 -3.18
N HIS A 214 -16.19 21.96 -2.73
CA HIS A 214 -17.46 22.68 -2.67
C HIS A 214 -17.54 23.71 -1.53
N LEU A 215 -16.72 23.57 -0.48
CA LEU A 215 -16.75 24.43 0.70
C LEU A 215 -15.81 25.65 0.58
N VAL A 216 -14.70 25.51 -0.15
CA VAL A 216 -13.65 26.55 -0.36
C VAL A 216 -14.02 27.47 -1.52
#